data_AF-A0A1Q7IFR8-F1
#
_entry.id   AF-A0A1Q7IFR8-F1
#
_cell.length_a   1.000
_cell.length_b   1.000
_cell.length_c   1.000
_cell.angle_alpha   90.00
_cell.angle_beta   90.00
_cell.angle_gamma   90.00
#
_symmetry.space_group_name_H-M   'P 1'
#
loop_
_entity.id
_entity.type
_entity.pdbx_description
1 polymer ?
#
loop_
_entity_poly.entity_id
_entity_poly.type
_entity_poly.pdbx_seq_one_letter_code
_entity_poly.pdbx_strand_id
1 'polypeptide(L)'
;MILGCGVVRTIAAHKALVAILQESNRPIVADAEALHAIAFKPDVCQGKRILLTPNVGEFQVLSKRPWSSSEQERTIAVRQLAKHYQATIIVKGAEDYITDGARVYVDHEGSPYLTKGGYGDLLAGVAGALLARGKSPFDAAKAAAYLVW
;
A
#
# COMPACT_ATOMS: atom_id res chain seq x y z
N MET A 1 -6.91 11.14 -0.89
CA MET A 1 -8.10 10.26 -1.01
C MET A 1 -7.71 8.90 -0.50
N ILE A 2 -8.58 8.23 0.24
CA ILE A 2 -8.37 6.86 0.73
C ILE A 2 -9.39 5.97 0.02
N LEU A 3 -8.97 4.81 -0.48
CA LEU A 3 -9.81 3.90 -1.25
C LEU A 3 -9.67 2.46 -0.78
N GLY A 4 -10.79 1.73 -0.77
CA GLY A 4 -10.86 0.28 -0.59
C GLY A 4 -11.24 -0.20 0.82
N CYS A 5 -10.98 0.60 1.85
CA CYS A 5 -11.42 0.32 3.23
C CYS A 5 -12.93 0.05 3.32
N GLY A 6 -13.33 -1.06 3.95
CA GLY A 6 -14.74 -1.43 4.18
C GLY A 6 -15.56 -1.75 2.92
N VAL A 7 -14.93 -1.86 1.75
CA VAL A 7 -15.61 -2.18 0.50
C VAL A 7 -15.88 -3.69 0.42
N VAL A 8 -17.09 -4.09 0.01
CA VAL A 8 -17.42 -5.50 -0.21
C VAL A 8 -16.80 -5.97 -1.53
N ARG A 9 -16.13 -7.13 -1.49
CA ARG A 9 -15.50 -7.75 -2.67
C ARG A 9 -16.56 -8.20 -3.69
N THR A 10 -16.76 -7.38 -4.71
CA THR A 10 -17.63 -7.68 -5.87
C THR A 10 -17.00 -7.16 -7.15
N ILE A 11 -17.39 -7.75 -8.29
CA ILE A 11 -16.92 -7.29 -9.61
C ILE A 11 -17.31 -5.81 -9.84
N ALA A 12 -18.52 -5.41 -9.42
CA ALA A 12 -18.99 -4.03 -9.56
C ALA A 12 -18.14 -3.06 -8.73
N ALA A 13 -17.84 -3.42 -7.48
CA ALA A 13 -16.99 -2.62 -6.60
C ALA A 13 -15.57 -2.45 -7.16
N HIS A 14 -14.94 -3.53 -7.64
CA HIS A 14 -13.61 -3.45 -8.25
C HIS A 14 -13.59 -2.59 -9.50
N LYS A 15 -14.61 -2.69 -10.37
CA LYS A 15 -14.76 -1.81 -11.53
C LYS A 15 -14.87 -0.34 -11.12
N ALA A 16 -15.67 -0.03 -10.10
CA ALA A 16 -15.82 1.33 -9.58
C ALA A 16 -14.51 1.87 -8.99
N LEU A 17 -13.79 1.06 -8.19
CA LEU A 17 -12.49 1.43 -7.63
C LEU A 17 -11.47 1.76 -8.72
N VAL A 18 -11.38 0.93 -9.77
CA VAL A 18 -10.51 1.18 -10.92
C VAL A 18 -10.89 2.47 -11.64
N ALA A 19 -12.18 2.71 -11.89
CA ALA A 19 -12.64 3.94 -12.55
C ALA A 19 -12.26 5.20 -11.75
N ILE A 20 -12.50 5.18 -10.43
CA ILE A 20 -12.13 6.29 -9.53
C ILE A 20 -10.61 6.53 -9.54
N LEU A 21 -9.80 5.45 -9.51
CA LEU A 21 -8.34 5.55 -9.58
C LEU A 21 -7.90 6.20 -10.90
N GLN A 22 -8.46 5.76 -12.03
CA GLN A 22 -8.13 6.28 -13.36
C GLN A 22 -8.41 7.78 -13.48
N GLU A 23 -9.59 8.22 -13.06
CA GLU A 23 -10.06 9.61 -13.18
C GLU A 23 -9.45 10.56 -12.14
N SER A 24 -8.92 10.05 -11.03
CA SER A 24 -8.35 10.87 -9.97
C SER A 24 -6.92 11.31 -10.25
N ASN A 25 -6.68 12.61 -10.10
CA ASN A 25 -5.35 13.23 -10.07
C ASN A 25 -4.90 13.64 -8.65
N ARG A 26 -5.69 13.29 -7.62
CA ARG A 26 -5.35 13.59 -6.21
C ARG A 26 -4.35 12.57 -5.66
N PRO A 27 -3.60 12.88 -4.58
CA PRO A 27 -2.85 11.88 -3.84
C PRO A 27 -3.77 10.78 -3.28
N ILE A 28 -3.37 9.52 -3.40
CA ILE A 28 -4.20 8.35 -3.07
C ILE A 28 -3.48 7.44 -2.08
N VAL A 29 -4.21 6.95 -1.09
CA VAL A 29 -3.88 5.74 -0.34
C VAL A 29 -4.85 4.65 -0.78
N ALA A 30 -4.33 3.53 -1.26
CA ALA A 30 -5.12 2.37 -1.64
C ALA A 30 -4.85 1.24 -0.63
N ASP A 31 -5.90 0.78 0.02
CA ASP A 31 -5.87 -0.28 1.03
C ASP A 31 -6.94 -1.34 0.71
N ALA A 32 -6.82 -2.54 1.28
CA ALA A 32 -7.81 -3.60 1.19
C ALA A 32 -8.29 -3.89 -0.25
N GLU A 33 -9.59 -3.76 -0.54
CA GLU A 33 -10.16 -4.11 -1.84
C GLU A 33 -9.66 -3.24 -3.01
N ALA A 34 -9.12 -2.04 -2.74
CA ALA A 34 -8.46 -1.28 -3.79
C ALA A 34 -7.19 -1.98 -4.28
N LEU A 35 -6.44 -2.64 -3.38
CA LEU A 35 -5.26 -3.43 -3.74
C LEU A 35 -5.65 -4.64 -4.59
N HIS A 36 -6.71 -5.34 -4.22
CA HIS A 36 -7.24 -6.45 -5.01
C HIS A 36 -7.68 -6.02 -6.41
N ALA A 37 -8.34 -4.85 -6.52
CA ALA A 37 -8.73 -4.31 -7.82
C ALA A 37 -7.51 -3.90 -8.68
N ILE A 38 -6.51 -3.26 -8.06
CA ILE A 38 -5.25 -2.83 -8.70
C ILE A 38 -4.43 -4.03 -9.18
N ALA A 39 -4.47 -5.17 -8.49
CA ALA A 39 -3.71 -6.37 -8.85
C ALA A 39 -3.97 -6.87 -10.28
N PHE A 40 -5.15 -6.57 -10.85
CA PHE A 40 -5.51 -6.95 -12.22
C PHE A 40 -5.27 -5.82 -13.24
N LYS A 41 -4.95 -4.61 -12.79
CA LYS A 41 -4.86 -3.38 -13.59
C LYS A 41 -3.70 -2.49 -13.09
N PRO A 42 -2.43 -2.96 -13.09
CA PRO A 42 -1.31 -2.22 -12.49
C PRO A 42 -1.09 -0.82 -13.09
N ASP A 43 -1.40 -0.64 -14.38
CA ASP A 43 -1.20 0.61 -15.10
C ASP A 43 -2.00 1.79 -14.53
N VAL A 44 -3.04 1.53 -13.74
CA VAL A 44 -3.85 2.61 -13.11
C VAL A 44 -3.07 3.41 -12.08
N CYS A 45 -1.94 2.90 -11.60
CA CYS A 45 -1.06 3.58 -10.66
C CYS A 45 -0.05 4.51 -11.35
N GLN A 46 0.21 4.32 -12.65
CA GLN A 46 1.27 5.04 -13.36
C GLN A 46 1.01 6.55 -13.39
N GLY A 47 2.07 7.34 -13.16
CA GLY A 47 2.00 8.80 -13.14
C GLY A 47 1.23 9.38 -11.95
N LYS A 48 0.75 8.56 -11.01
CA LYS A 48 -0.02 9.01 -9.84
C LYS A 48 0.83 9.08 -8.60
N ARG A 49 0.45 10.00 -7.71
CA ARG A 49 0.99 10.07 -6.35
C ARG A 49 0.21 9.11 -5.45
N ILE A 50 0.58 7.85 -5.46
CA ILE A 50 -0.14 6.77 -4.80
C ILE A 50 0.73 6.01 -3.79
N LEU A 51 0.12 5.70 -2.64
CA LEU A 51 0.63 4.79 -1.62
C LEU A 51 -0.25 3.54 -1.60
N LEU A 52 0.36 2.37 -1.82
CA LEU A 52 -0.27 1.06 -1.63
C LEU A 52 0.11 0.54 -0.25
N THR A 53 -0.88 0.06 0.51
CA THR A 53 -0.67 -0.38 1.90
C THR A 53 -0.92 -1.88 2.10
N PRO A 54 -0.36 -2.81 1.30
CA PRO A 54 -0.63 -4.23 1.47
C PRO A 54 -0.15 -4.77 2.82
N ASN A 55 -0.92 -5.66 3.45
CA ASN A 55 -0.35 -6.65 4.38
C ASN A 55 0.40 -7.76 3.62
N VAL A 56 0.99 -8.72 4.33
CA VAL A 56 1.72 -9.85 3.71
C VAL A 56 0.86 -10.63 2.71
N GLY A 57 -0.42 -10.90 3.01
CA GLY A 57 -1.32 -11.63 2.11
C GLY A 57 -1.66 -10.81 0.84
N GLU A 58 -1.95 -9.53 1.00
CA GLU A 58 -2.21 -8.61 -0.12
C GLU A 58 -0.96 -8.40 -0.98
N PHE A 59 0.23 -8.40 -0.37
CA PHE A 59 1.50 -8.38 -1.09
C PHE A 59 1.61 -9.61 -2.01
N GLN A 60 1.26 -10.80 -1.51
CA GLN A 60 1.29 -12.03 -2.33
C GLN A 60 0.32 -11.94 -3.50
N VAL A 61 -0.85 -11.34 -3.30
CA VAL A 61 -1.82 -11.07 -4.37
C VAL A 61 -1.24 -10.13 -5.43
N LEU A 62 -0.65 -9.00 -5.00
CA LEU A 62 -0.10 -7.99 -5.91
C LEU A 62 1.13 -8.47 -6.66
N SER A 63 2.01 -9.23 -5.99
CA SER A 63 3.30 -9.68 -6.51
C SER A 63 3.25 -11.03 -7.22
N LYS A 64 2.20 -11.83 -6.96
CA LYS A 64 2.08 -13.24 -7.36
C LYS A 64 3.26 -14.09 -6.87
N ARG A 65 3.85 -13.72 -5.73
CA ARG A 65 5.01 -14.40 -5.12
C ARG A 65 4.79 -14.58 -3.62
N PRO A 66 5.35 -15.65 -3.01
CA PRO A 66 5.31 -15.81 -1.57
C PRO A 66 6.13 -14.72 -0.85
N TRP A 67 5.83 -14.52 0.42
CA TRP A 67 6.63 -13.64 1.29
C TRP A 67 7.81 -14.46 1.81
N SER A 68 9.04 -14.03 1.50
CA SER A 68 10.24 -14.78 1.85
C SER A 68 10.52 -14.75 3.37
N SER A 69 11.28 -15.70 3.88
CA SER A 69 11.88 -15.65 5.21
C SER A 69 13.17 -14.83 5.25
N SER A 70 13.82 -14.59 4.09
CA SER A 70 15.05 -13.80 3.97
C SER A 70 14.74 -12.30 3.84
N GLU A 71 15.30 -11.49 4.73
CA GLU A 71 15.20 -10.01 4.69
C GLU A 71 15.71 -9.43 3.36
N GLN A 72 16.79 -9.99 2.83
CA GLN A 72 17.39 -9.56 1.57
C GLN A 72 16.43 -9.80 0.40
N GLU A 73 15.78 -10.97 0.37
CA GLU A 73 14.78 -11.30 -0.65
C GLU A 73 13.52 -10.45 -0.52
N ARG A 74 13.06 -10.17 0.71
CA ARG A 74 11.95 -9.23 0.96
C ARG A 74 12.26 -7.85 0.40
N THR A 75 13.43 -7.32 0.73
CA THR A 75 13.91 -6.00 0.26
C THR A 75 13.92 -5.92 -1.27
N ILE A 76 14.38 -6.98 -1.95
CA ILE A 76 14.35 -7.06 -3.42
C ILE A 76 12.90 -7.11 -3.92
N ALA A 77 12.06 -7.95 -3.32
CA ALA A 77 10.70 -8.19 -3.78
C ALA A 77 9.82 -6.95 -3.64
N VAL A 78 9.86 -6.23 -2.51
CA VAL A 78 9.10 -4.99 -2.32
C VAL A 78 9.55 -3.90 -3.29
N ARG A 79 10.87 -3.80 -3.53
CA ARG A 79 11.42 -2.82 -4.49
C ARG A 79 10.95 -3.12 -5.91
N GLN A 80 10.95 -4.39 -6.30
CA GLN A 80 10.43 -4.81 -7.61
C GLN A 80 8.93 -4.53 -7.74
N LEU A 81 8.16 -4.76 -6.67
CA LEU A 81 6.73 -4.48 -6.66
C LEU A 81 6.45 -2.98 -6.85
N ALA A 82 7.15 -2.11 -6.12
CA ALA A 82 7.01 -0.66 -6.26
C ALA A 82 7.35 -0.17 -7.67
N LYS A 83 8.41 -0.72 -8.28
CA LYS A 83 8.75 -0.43 -9.68
C LYS A 83 7.68 -0.92 -10.66
N HIS A 84 7.13 -2.11 -10.44
CA HIS A 84 6.10 -2.68 -11.31
C HIS A 84 4.82 -1.83 -11.33
N TYR A 85 4.36 -1.37 -10.16
CA TYR A 85 3.18 -0.52 -10.05
C TYR A 85 3.50 0.98 -10.21
N GLN A 86 4.77 1.37 -10.34
CA GLN A 86 5.23 2.77 -10.28
C GLN A 86 4.63 3.54 -9.09
N ALA A 87 4.59 2.88 -7.93
CA ALA A 87 3.91 3.34 -6.74
C ALA A 87 4.83 3.26 -5.52
N THR A 88 4.52 4.04 -4.48
CA THR A 88 5.11 3.78 -3.17
C THR A 88 4.31 2.69 -2.47
N ILE A 89 5.02 1.79 -1.79
CA ILE A 89 4.44 0.62 -1.13
C ILE A 89 4.92 0.58 0.31
N ILE A 90 4.00 0.28 1.23
CA ILE A 90 4.30 -0.19 2.58
C ILE A 90 3.73 -1.60 2.73
N VAL A 91 4.60 -2.60 2.82
CA VAL A 91 4.19 -3.96 3.14
C VAL A 91 4.20 -4.10 4.65
N LYS A 92 3.01 -4.28 5.20
CA LYS A 92 2.79 -4.25 6.65
C LYS A 92 2.88 -5.65 7.27
N GLY A 93 3.54 -5.78 8.43
CA GLY A 93 3.73 -7.07 9.10
C GLY A 93 4.46 -6.98 10.44
N ALA A 94 5.21 -8.03 10.77
CA ALA A 94 6.10 -8.03 11.95
C ALA A 94 7.24 -7.02 11.80
N GLU A 95 7.65 -6.75 10.57
CA GLU A 95 8.46 -5.61 10.17
C GLU A 95 7.72 -4.94 9.00
N ASP A 96 7.76 -3.62 8.93
CA ASP A 96 7.16 -2.89 7.82
C ASP A 96 8.22 -2.52 6.78
N TYR A 97 7.99 -2.90 5.54
CA TYR A 97 8.89 -2.60 4.43
C TYR A 97 8.30 -1.48 3.58
N ILE A 98 8.97 -0.34 3.55
CA ILE A 98 8.52 0.87 2.85
C ILE A 98 9.47 1.17 1.68
N THR A 99 8.93 1.33 0.47
CA THR A 99 9.75 1.61 -0.71
C THR A 99 9.00 2.40 -1.79
N ASP A 100 9.72 3.31 -2.45
CA ASP A 100 9.29 4.01 -3.67
C ASP A 100 9.89 3.36 -4.94
N GLY A 101 10.51 2.18 -4.80
CA GLY A 101 11.21 1.48 -5.87
C GLY A 101 12.68 1.90 -6.04
N ALA A 102 13.10 3.05 -5.52
CA ALA A 102 14.50 3.47 -5.53
C ALA A 102 15.20 3.11 -4.21
N ARG A 103 14.58 3.48 -3.10
CA ARG A 103 15.08 3.24 -1.74
C ARG A 103 14.12 2.33 -0.98
N VAL A 104 14.66 1.61 0.00
CA VAL A 104 13.88 0.78 0.92
C VAL A 104 14.20 1.24 2.33
N TYR A 105 13.18 1.39 3.14
CA TYR A 105 13.26 1.60 4.58
C TYR A 105 12.55 0.43 5.25
N VAL A 106 13.14 -0.09 6.32
CA VAL A 106 12.58 -1.17 7.12
C VAL A 106 12.34 -0.62 8.51
N ASP A 107 11.10 -0.74 8.98
CA ASP A 107 10.74 -0.51 10.37
C ASP A 107 10.70 -1.87 11.08
N HIS A 108 11.67 -2.11 11.97
CA HIS A 108 11.82 -3.39 12.67
C HIS A 108 10.83 -3.57 13.81
N GLU A 109 10.23 -2.49 14.31
CA GLU A 109 9.13 -2.57 15.28
C GLU A 109 7.83 -3.03 14.60
N GLY A 110 7.71 -2.76 13.30
CA GLY A 110 6.64 -3.19 12.41
C GLY A 110 5.27 -2.66 12.83
N SER A 111 4.22 -3.35 12.37
CA SER A 111 2.84 -3.07 12.76
C SER A 111 2.16 -4.39 13.19
N PRO A 112 2.66 -5.08 14.24
CA PRO A 112 2.25 -6.45 14.57
C PRO A 112 0.75 -6.56 14.94
N TYR A 113 0.14 -5.46 15.40
CA TYR A 113 -1.27 -5.40 15.75
C TYR A 113 -2.22 -5.32 14.54
N LEU A 114 -1.71 -5.27 13.31
CA LEU A 114 -2.51 -5.33 12.08
C LEU A 114 -3.30 -6.63 11.87
N THR A 115 -3.07 -7.64 12.72
CA THR A 115 -3.90 -8.84 12.79
C THR A 115 -5.28 -8.57 13.41
N LYS A 116 -5.48 -7.39 14.03
CA LYS A 116 -6.78 -6.93 14.53
C LYS A 116 -7.46 -6.02 13.50
N GLY A 117 -8.75 -6.27 13.26
CA GLY A 117 -9.55 -5.47 12.32
C GLY A 117 -9.54 -3.98 12.66
N GLY A 118 -9.45 -3.12 11.64
CA GLY A 118 -9.54 -1.66 11.76
C GLY A 118 -8.20 -0.91 11.83
N TYR A 119 -7.08 -1.58 12.13
CA TYR A 119 -5.77 -0.90 12.19
C TYR A 119 -5.26 -0.47 10.80
N GLY A 120 -5.54 -1.27 9.77
CA GLY A 120 -5.26 -0.90 8.37
C GLY A 120 -5.93 0.43 8.00
N ASP A 121 -7.19 0.62 8.43
CA ASP A 121 -7.95 1.85 8.20
C ASP A 121 -7.34 3.05 8.94
N LEU A 122 -6.82 2.85 10.16
CA LEU A 122 -6.12 3.87 10.93
C LEU A 122 -4.83 4.31 10.22
N LEU A 123 -3.99 3.35 9.79
CA LEU A 123 -2.78 3.63 9.03
C LEU A 123 -3.09 4.36 7.72
N ALA A 124 -4.10 3.90 6.99
CA ALA A 124 -4.55 4.55 5.75
C ALA A 124 -5.07 5.98 6.00
N GLY A 125 -5.77 6.19 7.11
CA GLY A 125 -6.22 7.49 7.61
C GLY A 125 -5.07 8.47 7.86
N VAL A 126 -4.11 8.07 8.68
CA VAL A 126 -2.93 8.89 9.03
C VAL A 126 -2.10 9.20 7.77
N ALA A 127 -1.81 8.19 6.95
CA ALA A 127 -1.08 8.38 5.70
C ALA A 127 -1.84 9.31 4.74
N GLY A 128 -3.16 9.15 4.64
CA GLY A 128 -4.03 9.98 3.81
C GLY A 128 -4.02 11.45 4.24
N ALA A 129 -4.06 11.72 5.54
CA ALA A 129 -3.95 13.06 6.10
C ALA A 129 -2.59 13.71 5.79
N LEU A 130 -1.49 12.96 5.91
CA LEU A 130 -0.15 13.43 5.60
C LEU A 130 0.02 13.72 4.09
N LEU A 131 -0.51 12.85 3.23
CA LEU A 131 -0.55 13.07 1.79
C LEU A 131 -1.33 14.34 1.43
N ALA A 132 -2.49 14.56 2.07
CA ALA A 132 -3.29 15.77 1.88
C ALA A 132 -2.55 17.05 2.29
N ARG A 133 -1.65 16.96 3.28
CA ARG A 133 -0.73 18.04 3.69
C ARG A 133 0.52 18.16 2.81
N GLY A 134 0.58 17.46 1.69
CA GLY A 134 1.67 17.58 0.72
C GLY A 134 2.91 16.75 1.03
N LYS A 135 2.90 15.85 2.02
CA LYS A 135 4.02 14.91 2.29
C LYS A 135 4.12 13.83 1.23
N SER A 136 5.33 13.48 0.80
CA SER A 136 5.53 12.42 -0.21
C SER A 136 4.89 11.10 0.25
N PRO A 137 4.45 10.21 -0.65
CA PRO A 137 3.92 8.90 -0.25
C PRO A 137 4.89 8.11 0.63
N PHE A 138 6.19 8.19 0.35
CA PHE A 138 7.24 7.53 1.13
C PHE A 138 7.35 8.10 2.56
N ASP A 139 7.35 9.43 2.71
CA ASP A 139 7.42 10.04 4.04
C ASP A 139 6.12 9.88 4.82
N ALA A 140 4.98 9.91 4.12
CA ALA A 140 3.67 9.63 4.72
C ALA A 140 3.58 8.21 5.24
N ALA A 141 4.09 7.22 4.49
CA ALA A 141 4.13 5.82 4.93
C ALA A 141 4.99 5.63 6.18
N LYS A 142 6.21 6.17 6.22
CA LYS A 142 7.10 6.07 7.40
C LYS A 142 6.47 6.68 8.64
N ALA A 143 5.96 7.90 8.50
CA ALA A 143 5.34 8.59 9.62
C ALA A 143 4.06 7.90 10.09
N ALA A 144 3.26 7.34 9.17
CA ALA A 144 2.07 6.57 9.54
C ALA A 144 2.43 5.26 10.26
N ALA A 145 3.43 4.51 9.79
CA ALA A 145 3.91 3.31 10.47
C ALA A 145 4.35 3.63 11.91
N TYR A 146 5.20 4.65 12.07
CA TYR A 146 5.69 5.09 13.38
C TYR A 146 4.60 5.58 14.35
N LEU A 147 3.61 6.32 13.85
CA LEU A 147 2.56 6.91 14.69
C LEU A 147 1.49 5.91 15.11
N VAL A 148 1.30 4.85 14.34
CA VAL A 148 0.17 3.94 14.51
C VAL A 148 0.57 2.69 15.29
N TRP A 149 1.88 2.44 15.47
CA TRP A 149 2.50 1.36 16.26
C TRP A 149 1.74 0.95 17.53
#